data_AF-X0XDC2-F1
#
_entry.id   AF-X0XDC2-F1
#
_cell.length_a   1.000
_cell.length_b   1.000
_cell.length_c   1.000
_cell.angle_alpha   90.00
_cell.angle_beta   90.00
_cell.angle_gamma   90.00
#
_symmetry.space_group_name_H-M   'P 1'
#
loop_
_entity.id
_entity.type
_entity.pdbx_description
1 polymer ?
#
loop_
_entity_poly.entity_id
_entity_poly.type
_entity_poly.pdbx_seq_one_letter_code
_entity_poly.pdbx_strand_id
1 'polypeptide(L)'
;VFAGGDIINDSLMCAVDAIGNGREAAYSIDRFFRGIDLKESRIIMKELKRSTIPKKYIQVNSCQEMNFMPGEERLVCFDEMELGYTEEQAMKEANRCLNCNCCSNSDQIPEDYDAALDSSGVMIANYGNQANMSSYNSPDYLTIPKSVIGILNQNDIVPVVLPGEKCCGHDIVWQGDMESFEKLARYNVKLFKDAGVKTIVFSCPEGYYTWKNEYKKLFKKSEEFDFEIYHISEYILKENLLEDISFPNLG
;
A
#
# COMPACT_ATOMS: atom_id res chain seq x y z
N VAL A 1 14.23 -30.28 -12.29
CA VAL A 1 14.98 -29.05 -11.98
C VAL A 1 14.06 -28.15 -11.20
N PHE A 2 14.45 -27.73 -10.00
CA PHE A 2 13.68 -26.76 -9.20
C PHE A 2 14.26 -25.37 -9.48
N ALA A 3 13.40 -24.43 -9.83
CA ALA A 3 13.75 -23.03 -10.03
C ALA A 3 12.76 -22.18 -9.22
N GLY A 4 13.17 -20.99 -8.82
CA GLY A 4 12.38 -20.01 -8.09
C GLY A 4 13.06 -18.65 -8.15
N GLY A 5 12.41 -17.61 -7.68
CA GLY A 5 12.96 -16.26 -7.72
C GLY A 5 12.78 -15.57 -9.07
N ASP A 6 13.66 -14.60 -9.31
CA ASP A 6 13.79 -13.76 -10.51
C ASP A 6 14.21 -14.53 -11.77
N ILE A 7 14.72 -15.76 -11.61
CA ILE A 7 15.23 -16.62 -12.70
C ILE A 7 14.08 -17.24 -13.53
N ILE A 8 12.83 -17.25 -13.05
CA ILE A 8 11.70 -17.82 -13.80
C ILE A 8 11.10 -16.76 -14.76
N ASN A 9 11.27 -17.00 -16.06
CA ASN A 9 10.88 -16.13 -17.18
C ASN A 9 9.38 -15.76 -17.29
N ASP A 10 8.50 -16.34 -16.46
CA ASP A 10 7.04 -16.11 -16.48
C ASP A 10 6.55 -15.29 -15.27
N SER A 11 7.45 -14.87 -14.39
CA SER A 11 7.14 -14.02 -13.24
C SER A 11 7.01 -12.56 -13.69
N LEU A 12 6.12 -11.77 -13.09
CA LEU A 12 5.86 -10.37 -13.46
C LEU A 12 7.03 -9.41 -13.13
N MET A 13 8.24 -9.96 -12.94
CA MET A 13 9.51 -9.33 -12.62
C MET A 13 9.44 -8.36 -11.44
N CYS A 14 8.63 -8.67 -10.43
CA CYS A 14 8.56 -7.91 -9.18
C CYS A 14 9.07 -8.74 -8.00
N ALA A 15 9.54 -8.06 -6.94
CA ALA A 15 10.13 -8.70 -5.77
C ALA A 15 9.16 -9.67 -5.06
N VAL A 16 7.86 -9.33 -5.03
CA VAL A 16 6.83 -10.14 -4.38
C VAL A 16 6.69 -11.50 -5.09
N ASP A 17 6.70 -11.52 -6.42
CA ASP A 17 6.62 -12.76 -7.18
C ASP A 17 7.90 -13.58 -7.07
N ALA A 18 9.08 -12.95 -7.02
CA ALA A 18 10.33 -13.65 -6.80
C ALA A 18 10.32 -14.37 -5.44
N ILE A 19 9.81 -13.73 -4.39
CA ILE A 19 9.63 -14.32 -3.06
C ILE A 19 8.61 -15.47 -3.11
N GLY A 20 7.48 -15.28 -3.79
CA GLY A 20 6.45 -16.31 -3.99
C GLY A 20 7.00 -17.55 -4.71
N ASN A 21 7.72 -17.36 -5.80
CA ASN A 21 8.37 -18.42 -6.57
C ASN A 21 9.45 -19.14 -5.75
N GLY A 22 10.26 -18.41 -4.98
CA GLY A 22 11.23 -19.01 -4.08
C GLY A 22 10.58 -19.92 -3.04
N ARG A 23 9.43 -19.50 -2.48
CA ARG A 23 8.64 -20.29 -1.55
C ARG A 23 8.06 -21.56 -2.20
N GLU A 24 7.50 -21.46 -3.40
CA GLU A 24 6.98 -22.61 -4.14
C GLU A 24 8.09 -23.60 -4.53
N ALA A 25 9.26 -23.11 -4.91
CA ALA A 25 10.42 -23.94 -5.19
C ALA A 25 10.84 -24.74 -3.95
N ALA A 26 10.90 -24.10 -2.78
CA ALA A 26 11.22 -24.76 -1.52
C ALA A 26 10.21 -25.85 -1.15
N TYR A 27 8.90 -25.60 -1.30
CA TYR A 27 7.87 -26.63 -1.09
C TYR A 27 8.01 -27.80 -2.07
N SER A 28 8.36 -27.52 -3.32
CA SER A 28 8.56 -28.55 -4.34
C SER A 28 9.75 -29.46 -4.02
N ILE A 29 10.83 -28.87 -3.49
CA ILE A 29 12.02 -29.59 -3.05
C ILE A 29 11.70 -30.50 -1.85
N ASP A 30 10.99 -29.97 -0.83
CA ASP A 30 10.62 -30.76 0.36
C ASP A 30 9.73 -31.96 -0.02
N ARG A 31 8.72 -31.76 -0.86
CA ARG A 31 7.84 -32.85 -1.33
C ARG A 31 8.60 -33.92 -2.10
N PHE A 32 9.52 -33.49 -2.97
CA PHE A 32 10.37 -34.41 -3.72
C PHE A 32 11.18 -35.32 -2.80
N PHE A 33 11.79 -34.77 -1.73
CA PHE A 33 12.53 -35.57 -0.76
C PHE A 33 11.64 -36.50 0.08
N ARG A 34 10.37 -36.14 0.28
CA ARG A 34 9.40 -36.96 1.04
C ARG A 34 8.64 -37.98 0.19
N GLY A 35 8.86 -38.01 -1.13
CA GLY A 35 8.12 -38.89 -2.04
C GLY A 35 6.64 -38.53 -2.18
N ILE A 36 6.26 -37.30 -1.86
CA ILE A 36 4.89 -36.79 -1.97
C ILE A 36 4.67 -36.29 -3.41
N ASP A 37 3.46 -36.47 -3.96
CA ASP A 37 3.13 -35.97 -5.30
C ASP A 37 3.34 -34.44 -5.37
N LEU A 38 4.13 -34.04 -6.36
CA LEU A 38 4.46 -32.65 -6.60
C LEU A 38 3.24 -31.81 -7.01
N LYS A 39 2.19 -32.41 -7.58
CA LYS A 39 1.02 -31.70 -8.10
C LYS A 39 -0.16 -31.67 -7.13
N GLU A 40 -0.17 -32.54 -6.13
CA GLU A 40 -1.29 -32.70 -5.20
C GLU A 40 -1.58 -31.40 -4.43
N SER A 41 -2.85 -31.01 -4.37
CA SER A 41 -3.34 -29.83 -3.64
C SER A 41 -2.67 -28.49 -4.00
N ARG A 42 -2.13 -28.35 -5.22
CA ARG A 42 -1.68 -27.05 -5.73
C ARG A 42 -2.81 -26.30 -6.41
N ILE A 43 -3.05 -25.07 -5.98
CA ILE A 43 -3.92 -24.14 -6.69
C ILE A 43 -3.02 -23.29 -7.60
N ILE A 44 -3.00 -23.62 -8.89
CA ILE A 44 -2.28 -22.82 -9.89
C ILE A 44 -3.19 -21.68 -10.32
N MET A 45 -2.98 -20.51 -9.76
CA MET A 45 -3.71 -19.31 -10.16
C MET A 45 -3.06 -18.76 -11.43
N LYS A 46 -3.74 -18.94 -12.57
CA LYS A 46 -3.27 -18.44 -13.88
C LYS A 46 -3.67 -16.99 -14.16
N GLU A 47 -4.56 -16.42 -13.35
CA GLU A 47 -5.08 -15.08 -13.57
C GLU A 47 -4.91 -14.23 -12.31
N LEU A 48 -3.70 -13.74 -12.08
CA LEU A 48 -3.49 -12.62 -11.18
C LEU A 48 -3.99 -11.33 -11.87
N LYS A 49 -5.29 -11.04 -11.83
CA LYS A 49 -5.75 -9.70 -12.21
C LYS A 49 -5.29 -8.71 -11.15
N ARG A 50 -4.47 -7.76 -11.57
CA ARG A 50 -3.97 -6.64 -10.77
C ARG A 50 -5.14 -5.72 -10.39
N SER A 51 -5.01 -5.05 -9.25
CA SER A 51 -5.88 -3.92 -8.90
C SER A 51 -5.78 -2.82 -9.96
N THR A 52 -6.91 -2.26 -10.40
CA THR A 52 -7.07 -1.32 -11.52
C THR A 52 -6.94 0.14 -11.06
N ILE A 53 -5.77 0.77 -11.17
CA ILE A 53 -5.54 2.16 -10.73
C ILE A 53 -4.57 2.87 -11.71
N PRO A 54 -4.63 4.19 -12.09
CA PRO A 54 -4.17 4.87 -13.36
C PRO A 54 -2.69 5.30 -13.63
N LYS A 55 -2.10 5.06 -14.83
CA LYS A 55 -0.65 5.18 -15.09
C LYS A 55 -0.15 6.61 -15.00
N LYS A 56 0.83 6.87 -14.11
CA LYS A 56 1.69 8.04 -14.20
C LYS A 56 2.51 7.93 -15.48
N TYR A 57 2.50 9.00 -16.28
CA TYR A 57 3.41 9.09 -17.42
C TYR A 57 4.83 9.33 -16.89
N ILE A 58 5.62 8.25 -16.84
CA ILE A 58 6.99 8.29 -16.32
C ILE A 58 7.90 8.83 -17.42
N GLN A 59 8.48 10.00 -17.18
CA GLN A 59 9.57 10.47 -18.01
C GLN A 59 10.83 9.64 -17.72
N VAL A 60 11.23 8.80 -18.67
CA VAL A 60 12.44 7.98 -18.54
C VAL A 60 13.66 8.90 -18.63
N ASN A 61 14.33 9.09 -17.50
CA ASN A 61 15.58 9.82 -17.41
C ASN A 61 16.73 8.83 -17.14
N SER A 62 17.95 9.15 -17.61
CA SER A 62 19.15 8.37 -17.32
C SER A 62 19.58 8.51 -15.85
N CYS A 63 20.18 7.45 -15.30
CA CYS A 63 20.79 7.46 -13.97
C CYS A 63 21.84 8.58 -13.86
N GLN A 64 21.93 9.23 -12.70
CA GLN A 64 23.05 10.12 -12.41
C GLN A 64 24.34 9.29 -12.30
N GLU A 65 25.37 9.69 -13.05
CA GLU A 65 26.67 9.03 -12.99
C GLU A 65 27.28 9.18 -11.60
N MET A 66 27.76 8.07 -11.04
CA MET A 66 28.48 8.07 -9.77
C MET A 66 29.80 8.80 -9.95
N ASN A 67 30.12 9.73 -9.05
CA ASN A 67 31.42 10.35 -9.06
C ASN A 67 32.44 9.35 -8.53
N PHE A 68 33.49 9.10 -9.30
CA PHE A 68 34.57 8.24 -8.86
C PHE A 68 35.84 9.04 -8.64
N MET A 69 36.65 8.60 -7.68
CA MET A 69 38.02 9.07 -7.51
C MET A 69 38.81 8.92 -8.83
N PRO A 70 39.72 9.83 -9.20
CA PRO A 70 40.58 9.67 -10.37
C PRO A 70 41.39 8.38 -10.30
N GLY A 71 41.58 7.71 -11.45
CA GLY A 71 42.19 6.37 -11.49
C GLY A 71 43.62 6.30 -10.93
N GLU A 72 44.39 7.38 -11.05
CA GLU A 72 45.76 7.49 -10.53
C GLU A 72 45.81 7.45 -9.00
N GLU A 73 44.81 8.05 -8.34
CA GLU A 73 44.68 8.09 -6.88
C GLU A 73 44.20 6.74 -6.32
N ARG A 74 43.36 6.01 -7.08
CA ARG A 74 42.87 4.67 -6.70
C ARG A 74 43.99 3.63 -6.51
N LEU A 75 45.13 3.82 -7.16
CA LEU A 75 46.25 2.86 -7.12
C LEU A 75 47.08 2.96 -5.84
N VAL A 76 46.94 4.05 -5.09
CA VAL A 76 47.85 4.39 -3.99
C VAL A 76 47.15 4.54 -2.64
N CYS A 77 45.83 4.40 -2.57
CA CYS A 77 45.07 4.45 -1.32
C CYS A 77 44.01 3.35 -1.22
N PHE A 78 43.46 3.20 -0.02
CA PHE A 78 42.32 2.34 0.27
C PHE A 78 41.06 3.15 0.61
N ASP A 79 41.06 4.42 0.22
CA ASP A 79 39.94 5.32 0.46
C ASP A 79 38.76 4.96 -0.44
N GLU A 80 37.58 5.46 -0.08
CA GLU A 80 36.34 5.19 -0.81
C GLU A 80 36.44 5.72 -2.26
N MET A 81 36.30 4.81 -3.23
CA MET A 81 36.42 5.17 -4.65
C MET A 81 35.14 5.78 -5.21
N GLU A 82 33.99 5.43 -4.64
CA GLU A 82 32.67 6.01 -4.95
C GLU A 82 32.50 7.24 -4.07
N LEU A 83 32.73 8.42 -4.64
CA LEU A 83 32.68 9.68 -3.89
C LEU A 83 31.25 10.14 -3.58
N GLY A 84 30.26 9.33 -3.95
CA GLY A 84 28.85 9.63 -3.80
C GLY A 84 28.38 10.74 -4.74
N TYR A 85 27.14 11.15 -4.53
CA TYR A 85 26.52 12.25 -5.25
C TYR A 85 26.69 13.57 -4.52
N THR A 86 26.82 14.66 -5.28
CA THR A 86 26.53 15.99 -4.71
C THR A 86 25.06 16.06 -4.31
N GLU A 87 24.70 16.99 -3.43
CA GLU A 87 23.29 17.18 -3.02
C GLU A 87 22.35 17.33 -4.23
N GLU A 88 22.77 18.09 -5.25
CA GLU A 88 22.00 18.26 -6.48
C GLU A 88 21.85 16.96 -7.29
N GLN A 89 22.91 16.18 -7.42
CA GLN A 89 22.88 14.88 -8.10
C GLN A 89 22.03 13.87 -7.31
N ALA A 90 22.14 13.85 -5.98
CA ALA A 90 21.36 12.99 -5.11
C ALA A 90 19.87 13.30 -5.24
N MET A 91 19.50 14.58 -5.25
CA MET A 91 18.13 15.02 -5.49
C MET A 91 17.63 14.61 -6.89
N LYS A 92 18.46 14.76 -7.93
CA LYS A 92 18.10 14.34 -9.30
C LYS A 92 17.90 12.83 -9.41
N GLU A 93 18.78 12.03 -8.82
CA GLU A 93 18.68 10.57 -8.83
C GLU A 93 17.50 10.07 -7.99
N ALA A 94 17.28 10.65 -6.81
CA ALA A 94 16.11 10.35 -5.98
C ALA A 94 14.81 10.69 -6.72
N ASN A 95 14.73 11.86 -7.37
CA ASN A 95 13.57 12.22 -8.19
C ASN A 95 13.38 11.29 -9.39
N ARG A 96 14.46 10.81 -10.02
CA ARG A 96 14.39 9.80 -11.09
C ARG A 96 13.79 8.48 -10.58
N CYS A 97 14.24 8.02 -9.41
CA CYS A 97 13.69 6.82 -8.76
C CYS A 97 12.22 7.00 -8.37
N LEU A 98 11.86 8.12 -7.74
CA LEU A 98 10.48 8.49 -7.38
C LEU A 98 9.59 8.71 -8.61
N ASN A 99 10.17 9.05 -9.77
CA ASN A 99 9.42 9.17 -11.01
C ASN A 99 8.95 7.80 -11.51
N CYS A 100 9.72 6.73 -11.31
CA CYS A 100 9.43 5.41 -11.88
C CYS A 100 8.32 4.62 -11.15
N ASN A 101 8.00 5.02 -9.93
CA ASN A 101 7.03 4.51 -8.94
C ASN A 101 6.06 3.34 -9.27
N CYS A 102 6.53 2.26 -9.90
CA CYS A 102 5.76 1.08 -10.25
C CYS A 102 5.36 0.24 -9.02
N CYS A 103 6.09 0.38 -7.91
CA CYS A 103 5.84 -0.42 -6.71
C CYS A 103 4.77 0.17 -5.78
N SER A 104 4.43 1.46 -5.93
CA SER A 104 3.57 2.18 -4.97
C SER A 104 2.43 2.95 -5.65
N ASN A 105 2.54 3.24 -6.94
CA ASN A 105 1.43 3.73 -7.74
C ASN A 105 0.98 2.62 -8.68
N SER A 106 0.07 1.81 -8.19
CA SER A 106 -1.22 1.62 -8.79
C SER A 106 -1.52 2.46 -10.08
N ASP A 107 -1.05 1.99 -11.24
CA ASP A 107 -0.97 2.76 -12.50
C ASP A 107 -1.58 1.97 -13.76
N GLN A 108 -2.70 2.41 -14.40
CA GLN A 108 -3.66 1.74 -15.36
C GLN A 108 -3.23 1.81 -16.81
N ILE A 109 -3.68 0.79 -17.53
CA ILE A 109 -3.79 0.66 -18.97
C ILE A 109 -5.26 1.02 -19.36
N PRO A 110 -5.51 1.92 -20.33
CA PRO A 110 -6.86 2.31 -20.78
C PRO A 110 -7.75 1.14 -21.22
N GLU A 111 -7.16 0.10 -21.80
CA GLU A 111 -7.85 -1.06 -22.31
C GLU A 111 -8.44 -1.96 -21.19
N ASP A 112 -7.92 -1.86 -19.96
CA ASP A 112 -8.44 -2.58 -18.79
C ASP A 112 -9.60 -1.83 -18.10
N TYR A 113 -9.74 -0.52 -18.32
CA TYR A 113 -10.85 0.30 -17.79
C TYR A 113 -12.18 -0.17 -18.37
N ASP A 114 -12.24 -0.34 -19.69
CA ASP A 114 -13.45 -0.82 -20.38
C ASP A 114 -13.84 -2.25 -19.96
N ALA A 115 -12.87 -3.04 -19.49
CA ALA A 115 -13.09 -4.42 -19.02
C ALA A 115 -13.50 -4.53 -17.54
N ALA A 116 -13.30 -3.47 -16.74
CA ALA A 116 -13.59 -3.44 -15.29
C ALA A 116 -14.94 -2.76 -14.94
N LEU A 117 -15.63 -2.23 -15.94
CA LEU A 117 -16.96 -1.67 -15.83
C LEU A 117 -18.01 -2.78 -15.86
N ASP A 118 -18.99 -2.73 -14.96
CA ASP A 118 -20.20 -3.53 -15.13
C ASP A 118 -21.09 -2.96 -16.26
N SER A 119 -22.22 -3.61 -16.52
CA SER A 119 -23.18 -3.18 -17.54
C SER A 119 -23.77 -1.77 -17.29
N SER A 120 -23.57 -1.20 -16.10
CA SER A 120 -24.00 0.15 -15.73
C SER A 120 -22.90 1.21 -15.91
N GLY A 121 -21.68 0.82 -16.29
CA GLY A 121 -20.55 1.73 -16.41
C GLY A 121 -19.95 2.11 -15.05
N VAL A 122 -20.19 1.31 -14.00
CA VAL A 122 -19.59 1.50 -12.68
C VAL A 122 -18.39 0.55 -12.55
N MET A 123 -17.24 1.11 -12.15
CA MET A 123 -16.03 0.34 -11.86
C MET A 123 -16.26 -0.60 -10.68
N ILE A 124 -16.12 -1.91 -10.88
CA ILE A 124 -16.15 -2.89 -9.78
C ILE A 124 -14.74 -3.01 -9.19
N ALA A 125 -14.39 -2.12 -8.26
CA ALA A 125 -13.19 -2.27 -7.45
C ALA A 125 -13.47 -3.22 -6.28
N ASN A 126 -12.96 -4.47 -6.36
CA ASN A 126 -13.05 -5.45 -5.28
C ASN A 126 -11.99 -5.15 -4.20
N TYR A 127 -12.17 -4.07 -3.45
CA TYR A 127 -11.29 -3.77 -2.31
C TYR A 127 -11.42 -4.87 -1.25
N GLY A 128 -10.31 -5.56 -0.96
CA GLY A 128 -10.25 -6.65 0.01
C GLY A 128 -10.72 -8.03 -0.48
N ASN A 129 -11.30 -8.15 -1.67
CA ASN A 129 -11.53 -9.46 -2.31
C ASN A 129 -10.53 -9.66 -3.44
N GLN A 130 -9.33 -10.13 -3.08
CA GLN A 130 -8.44 -10.72 -4.06
C GLN A 130 -8.96 -12.12 -4.41
N ALA A 131 -9.97 -12.17 -5.28
CA ALA A 131 -10.40 -13.43 -5.91
C ALA A 131 -9.25 -14.15 -6.64
N ASN A 132 -8.11 -13.45 -6.80
CA ASN A 132 -6.90 -13.92 -7.46
C ASN A 132 -5.78 -14.39 -6.51
N MET A 133 -6.02 -14.47 -5.20
CA MET A 133 -5.13 -15.14 -4.25
C MET A 133 -5.94 -16.08 -3.33
N SER A 134 -6.38 -17.21 -3.88
CA SER A 134 -6.85 -18.36 -3.10
C SER A 134 -5.67 -19.12 -2.46
N SER A 135 -4.88 -18.41 -1.67
CA SER A 135 -3.93 -19.01 -0.73
C SER A 135 -4.63 -19.16 0.61
N TYR A 136 -4.45 -20.31 1.30
CA TYR A 136 -4.92 -20.53 2.68
C TYR A 136 -4.43 -19.45 3.66
N ASN A 137 -3.41 -18.68 3.29
CA ASN A 137 -2.83 -17.57 4.04
C ASN A 137 -3.09 -16.20 3.40
N SER A 138 -4.03 -16.08 2.46
CA SER A 138 -4.37 -14.78 1.90
C SER A 138 -4.97 -13.92 3.02
N PRO A 139 -4.38 -12.76 3.34
CA PRO A 139 -4.93 -11.88 4.36
C PRO A 139 -6.31 -11.39 3.92
N ASP A 140 -7.35 -11.71 4.70
CA ASP A 140 -8.67 -11.09 4.53
C ASP A 140 -8.58 -9.65 5.06
N TYR A 141 -8.38 -8.70 4.15
CA TYR A 141 -8.34 -7.28 4.48
C TYR A 141 -9.67 -6.73 5.03
N LEU A 142 -10.78 -7.49 4.91
CA LEU A 142 -12.07 -7.12 5.50
C LEU A 142 -12.22 -7.54 6.96
N THR A 143 -11.38 -8.46 7.47
CA THR A 143 -11.49 -8.94 8.85
C THR A 143 -11.30 -7.79 9.84
N ILE A 144 -10.29 -6.94 9.64
CA ILE A 144 -10.02 -5.78 10.49
C ILE A 144 -11.21 -4.79 10.51
N PRO A 145 -11.68 -4.23 9.36
CA PRO A 145 -12.78 -3.28 9.39
C PRO A 145 -14.09 -3.91 9.89
N LYS A 146 -14.39 -5.17 9.57
CA LYS A 146 -15.55 -5.89 10.15
C LYS A 146 -15.46 -5.97 11.67
N SER A 147 -14.29 -6.28 12.21
CA SER A 147 -14.08 -6.38 13.66
C SER A 147 -14.27 -5.02 14.33
N VAL A 148 -13.74 -3.95 13.74
CA VAL A 148 -13.90 -2.58 14.24
C VAL A 148 -15.36 -2.14 14.22
N ILE A 149 -16.07 -2.36 13.10
CA ILE A 149 -17.51 -2.08 13.01
C ILE A 149 -18.29 -2.91 14.03
N GLY A 150 -17.92 -4.18 14.23
CA GLY A 150 -18.54 -5.04 15.24
C GLY A 150 -18.42 -4.49 16.66
N ILE A 151 -17.22 -4.04 17.05
CA ILE A 151 -16.97 -3.42 18.37
C ILE A 151 -17.81 -2.14 18.53
N LEU A 152 -17.85 -1.28 17.52
CA LEU A 152 -18.64 -0.04 17.55
C LEU A 152 -20.14 -0.35 17.67
N ASN A 153 -20.67 -1.26 16.85
CA ASN A 153 -22.08 -1.63 16.84
C ASN A 153 -22.53 -2.28 18.16
N GLN A 154 -21.65 -3.06 18.83
CA GLN A 154 -21.95 -3.62 20.16
C GLN A 154 -22.09 -2.57 21.26
N ASN A 155 -21.57 -1.37 21.02
CA ASN A 155 -21.70 -0.20 21.90
C ASN A 155 -22.69 0.83 21.34
N ASP A 156 -23.63 0.40 20.48
CA ASP A 156 -24.66 1.25 19.84
C ASP A 156 -24.09 2.41 19.01
N ILE A 157 -22.82 2.34 18.59
CA ILE A 157 -22.18 3.32 17.72
C ILE A 157 -22.28 2.81 16.28
N VAL A 158 -22.98 3.56 15.43
CA VAL A 158 -23.11 3.26 13.99
C VAL A 158 -22.09 4.08 13.20
N PRO A 159 -20.97 3.49 12.73
CA PRO A 159 -20.01 4.21 11.90
C PRO A 159 -20.59 4.51 10.52
N VAL A 160 -20.24 5.67 9.97
CA VAL A 160 -20.63 6.11 8.62
C VAL A 160 -19.40 6.15 7.73
N VAL A 161 -19.53 5.62 6.52
CA VAL A 161 -18.53 5.74 5.43
C VAL A 161 -19.15 6.58 4.33
N LEU A 162 -18.44 7.62 3.88
CA LEU A 162 -18.90 8.48 2.80
C LEU A 162 -18.54 7.86 1.43
N PRO A 163 -19.45 7.88 0.44
CA PRO A 163 -19.22 7.24 -0.86
C PRO A 163 -18.10 7.88 -1.69
N GLY A 164 -17.68 9.10 -1.34
CA GLY A 164 -16.63 9.85 -2.04
C GLY A 164 -15.26 9.79 -1.38
N GLU A 165 -15.09 8.99 -0.31
CA GLU A 165 -13.82 8.87 0.42
C GLU A 165 -12.69 8.43 -0.51
N LYS A 166 -11.50 8.99 -0.28
CA LYS A 166 -10.27 8.61 -0.96
C LYS A 166 -9.22 8.22 0.07
N CYS A 167 -8.17 7.56 -0.41
CA CYS A 167 -6.99 7.24 0.38
C CYS A 167 -6.51 8.45 1.21
N CYS A 168 -5.96 8.20 2.40
CA CYS A 168 -5.38 9.23 3.25
C CYS A 168 -4.19 9.95 2.59
N GLY A 169 -3.54 9.32 1.62
CA GLY A 169 -2.38 9.86 0.91
C GLY A 169 -1.05 9.64 1.64
N HIS A 170 -0.97 8.66 2.55
CA HIS A 170 0.25 8.32 3.29
C HIS A 170 1.45 8.09 2.36
N ASP A 171 1.29 7.21 1.36
CA ASP A 171 2.36 6.89 0.42
C ASP A 171 2.78 8.11 -0.40
N ILE A 172 1.82 8.96 -0.78
CA ILE A 172 2.07 10.17 -1.57
C ILE A 172 2.96 11.15 -0.79
N VAL A 173 2.67 11.38 0.50
CA VAL A 173 3.49 12.27 1.34
C VAL A 173 4.86 11.68 1.65
N TRP A 174 4.96 10.35 1.86
CA TRP A 174 6.25 9.68 2.07
C TRP A 174 7.16 9.68 0.85
N GLN A 175 6.56 9.69 -0.34
CA GLN A 175 7.28 9.86 -1.60
C GLN A 175 7.70 11.31 -1.88
N GLY A 176 7.25 12.27 -1.07
CA GLY A 176 7.55 13.69 -1.27
C GLY A 176 6.75 14.36 -2.39
N ASP A 177 5.72 13.71 -2.95
CA ASP A 177 4.79 14.35 -3.90
C ASP A 177 3.79 15.26 -3.15
N MET A 178 4.32 16.36 -2.63
CA MET A 178 3.57 17.28 -1.78
C MET A 178 2.44 18.00 -2.53
N GLU A 179 2.58 18.19 -3.85
CA GLU A 179 1.54 18.83 -4.67
C GLU A 179 0.30 17.95 -4.78
N SER A 180 0.47 16.66 -5.14
CA SER A 180 -0.63 15.70 -5.19
C SER A 180 -1.22 15.47 -3.81
N PHE A 181 -0.38 15.40 -2.79
CA PHE A 181 -0.81 15.24 -1.40
C PHE A 181 -1.70 16.40 -0.94
N GLU A 182 -1.32 17.65 -1.22
CA GLU A 182 -2.11 18.82 -0.84
C GLU A 182 -3.47 18.84 -1.54
N LYS A 183 -3.52 18.54 -2.84
CA LYS A 183 -4.79 18.44 -3.59
C LYS A 183 -5.72 17.38 -3.01
N LEU A 184 -5.18 16.20 -2.70
CA LEU A 184 -5.93 15.10 -2.10
C LEU A 184 -6.43 15.47 -0.69
N ALA A 185 -5.57 16.06 0.14
CA ALA A 185 -5.92 16.47 1.49
C ALA A 185 -7.04 17.52 1.49
N ARG A 186 -6.99 18.52 0.59
CA ARG A 186 -8.06 19.53 0.43
C ARG A 186 -9.38 18.91 -0.01
N TYR A 187 -9.35 17.96 -0.95
CA TYR A 187 -10.53 17.22 -1.37
C TYR A 187 -11.16 16.45 -0.18
N ASN A 188 -10.36 15.68 0.56
CA ASN A 188 -10.81 14.87 1.68
C ASN A 188 -11.39 15.74 2.81
N VAL A 189 -10.67 16.80 3.21
CA VAL A 189 -11.13 17.72 4.26
C VAL A 189 -12.44 18.39 3.88
N LYS A 190 -12.57 18.84 2.62
CA LYS A 190 -13.80 19.41 2.11
C LYS A 190 -14.97 18.41 2.17
N LEU A 191 -14.76 17.18 1.69
CA LEU A 191 -15.78 16.13 1.69
C LEU A 191 -16.33 15.88 3.11
N PHE A 192 -15.43 15.72 4.08
CA PHE A 192 -15.80 15.43 5.47
C PHE A 192 -16.48 16.63 6.14
N LYS A 193 -16.00 17.84 5.87
CA LYS A 193 -16.60 19.07 6.41
C LYS A 193 -18.00 19.31 5.84
N ASP A 194 -18.18 19.16 4.53
CA ASP A 194 -19.48 19.34 3.86
C ASP A 194 -20.50 18.29 4.34
N ALA A 195 -20.04 17.10 4.72
CA ALA A 195 -20.87 16.05 5.35
C ALA A 195 -21.15 16.30 6.85
N GLY A 196 -20.59 17.34 7.46
CA GLY A 196 -20.79 17.67 8.88
C GLY A 196 -20.06 16.73 9.84
N VAL A 197 -19.00 16.05 9.38
CA VAL A 197 -18.23 15.13 10.23
C VAL A 197 -17.49 15.90 11.31
N LYS A 198 -17.57 15.42 12.55
CA LYS A 198 -16.84 15.95 13.71
C LYS A 198 -15.76 15.03 14.22
N THR A 199 -16.01 13.72 14.16
CA THR A 199 -15.11 12.70 14.69
C THR A 199 -14.76 11.73 13.58
N ILE A 200 -13.47 11.41 13.44
CA ILE A 200 -12.95 10.45 12.48
C ILE A 200 -12.16 9.40 13.24
N VAL A 201 -12.56 8.14 13.07
CA VAL A 201 -11.93 6.99 13.71
C VAL A 201 -11.23 6.15 12.65
N PHE A 202 -9.93 5.92 12.84
CA PHE A 202 -9.11 5.13 11.94
C PHE A 202 -8.76 3.78 12.58
N SER A 203 -8.90 2.70 11.82
CA SER A 203 -8.33 1.39 12.17
C SER A 203 -6.90 1.19 11.62
N CYS A 204 -6.52 1.99 10.62
CA CYS A 204 -5.20 1.96 10.01
C CYS A 204 -4.29 3.02 10.66
N PRO A 205 -3.10 2.65 11.15
CA PRO A 205 -2.17 3.59 11.77
C PRO A 205 -1.64 4.65 10.79
N GLU A 206 -1.50 4.30 9.51
CA GLU A 206 -1.04 5.22 8.46
C GLU A 206 -2.08 6.31 8.19
N GLY A 207 -3.36 5.91 8.08
CA GLY A 207 -4.48 6.84 7.94
C GLY A 207 -4.59 7.78 9.15
N TYR A 208 -4.55 7.20 10.36
CA TYR A 208 -4.52 7.95 11.61
C TYR A 208 -3.40 8.99 11.63
N TYR A 209 -2.15 8.56 11.42
CA TYR A 209 -0.98 9.41 11.48
C TYR A 209 -1.05 10.54 10.44
N THR A 210 -1.44 10.21 9.21
CA THR A 210 -1.52 11.16 8.09
C THR A 210 -2.53 12.27 8.37
N TRP A 211 -3.72 11.93 8.87
CA TRP A 211 -4.73 12.93 9.24
C TRP A 211 -4.33 13.70 10.50
N LYS A 212 -3.88 13.01 11.55
CA LYS A 212 -3.54 13.62 12.85
C LYS A 212 -2.37 14.59 12.74
N ASN A 213 -1.37 14.27 11.92
CA ASN A 213 -0.11 15.01 11.85
C ASN A 213 0.07 15.74 10.51
N GLU A 214 0.02 15.05 9.37
CA GLU A 214 0.37 15.64 8.08
C GLU A 214 -0.71 16.61 7.57
N TYR A 215 -1.99 16.24 7.65
CA TYR A 215 -3.08 17.16 7.30
C TYR A 215 -3.09 18.35 8.25
N LYS A 216 -2.90 18.12 9.55
CA LYS A 216 -2.83 19.19 10.55
C LYS A 216 -1.72 20.21 10.26
N LYS A 217 -0.57 19.77 9.73
CA LYS A 217 0.51 20.68 9.27
C LYS A 217 0.08 21.51 8.06
N LEU A 218 -0.63 20.92 7.10
CA LEU A 218 -1.12 21.62 5.90
C LEU A 218 -2.16 22.68 6.24
N PHE A 219 -3.12 22.37 7.11
CA PHE A 219 -4.24 23.26 7.41
C PHE A 219 -4.01 24.21 8.59
N LYS A 220 -2.86 24.14 9.30
CA LYS A 220 -2.40 25.08 10.35
C LYS A 220 -3.52 25.72 11.21
N LYS A 221 -4.35 24.91 11.89
CA LYS A 221 -5.50 25.37 12.69
C LYS A 221 -6.47 26.31 11.95
N SER A 222 -6.68 26.08 10.65
CA SER A 222 -7.81 26.71 9.95
C SER A 222 -9.12 26.15 10.51
N GLU A 223 -10.17 26.95 10.48
CA GLU A 223 -11.54 26.48 10.76
C GLU A 223 -12.01 25.41 9.75
N GLU A 224 -11.22 25.10 8.73
CA GLU A 224 -11.48 24.02 7.78
C GLU A 224 -11.10 22.65 8.32
N PHE A 225 -10.21 22.58 9.32
CA PHE A 225 -9.71 21.32 9.88
C PHE A 225 -9.97 21.23 11.39
N ASP A 226 -11.24 21.05 11.74
CA ASP A 226 -11.74 20.92 13.13
C ASP A 226 -12.34 19.54 13.37
N PHE A 227 -11.54 18.49 13.15
CA PHE A 227 -11.94 17.10 13.35
C PHE A 227 -11.28 16.52 14.61
N GLU A 228 -12.05 15.80 15.42
CA GLU A 228 -11.54 14.90 16.44
C GLU A 228 -11.06 13.61 15.78
N ILE A 229 -9.74 13.42 15.72
CA ILE A 229 -9.12 12.27 15.06
C ILE A 229 -8.63 11.28 16.11
N TYR A 230 -9.09 10.03 16.00
CA TYR A 230 -8.70 8.92 16.87
C TYR A 230 -8.21 7.72 16.07
N HIS A 231 -7.23 7.02 16.62
CA HIS A 231 -7.04 5.61 16.27
C HIS A 231 -8.08 4.76 17.03
N ILE A 232 -8.52 3.64 16.48
CA ILE A 232 -9.55 2.80 17.12
C ILE A 232 -9.17 2.38 18.53
N SER A 233 -7.89 2.10 18.81
CA SER A 233 -7.42 1.78 20.16
C SER A 233 -7.57 2.96 21.13
N GLU A 234 -7.33 4.19 20.68
CA GLU A 234 -7.54 5.39 21.50
C GLU A 234 -9.03 5.62 21.75
N TYR A 235 -9.85 5.40 20.72
CA TYR A 235 -11.29 5.57 20.81
C TYR A 235 -11.93 4.54 21.76
N ILE A 236 -11.49 3.28 21.69
CA ILE A 236 -11.89 2.22 22.63
C ILE A 236 -11.63 2.64 24.08
N LEU A 237 -10.45 3.19 24.37
CA LEU A 237 -10.09 3.63 25.71
C LEU A 237 -10.85 4.89 26.14
N LYS A 238 -11.09 5.82 25.22
CA LYS A 238 -11.83 7.05 25.50
C LYS A 238 -13.28 6.77 25.90
N GLU A 239 -13.94 5.88 25.16
CA GLU A 239 -15.36 5.59 25.30
C GLU A 239 -15.63 4.31 26.12
N ASN A 240 -14.58 3.69 26.69
CA ASN A 240 -14.66 2.45 27.48
C ASN A 240 -15.37 1.28 26.76
N LEU A 241 -15.17 1.16 25.44
CA LEU A 241 -15.96 0.27 24.58
C LEU A 241 -15.83 -1.23 24.88
N LEU A 242 -14.91 -1.64 25.75
CA LEU A 242 -14.70 -3.05 26.10
C LEU A 242 -15.24 -3.43 27.49
N GLU A 243 -15.76 -2.48 28.28
CA GLU A 243 -16.19 -2.77 29.66
C GLU A 243 -17.41 -3.70 29.71
N ASP A 244 -18.33 -3.54 28.77
CA ASP A 244 -19.58 -4.33 28.69
C ASP A 244 -19.58 -5.38 27.57
N ILE A 245 -18.44 -5.60 26.90
CA ILE A 245 -18.34 -6.59 25.81
C ILE A 245 -18.11 -7.99 26.37
N SER A 246 -19.05 -8.89 26.09
CA SER A 246 -18.83 -10.33 26.22
C SER A 246 -18.13 -10.86 24.97
N PHE A 247 -16.88 -11.28 25.09
CA PHE A 247 -16.25 -12.07 24.03
C PHE A 247 -16.94 -13.45 24.01
N PRO A 248 -17.46 -13.92 22.86
CA PRO A 248 -17.89 -15.31 22.76
C PRO A 248 -16.67 -16.17 23.11
N ASN A 249 -16.84 -17.05 24.12
CA ASN A 249 -15.78 -17.93 24.65
C ASN A 249 -14.85 -18.39 23.52
N LEU A 250 -13.58 -18.01 23.61
CA LEU A 250 -12.50 -18.59 22.83
C LEU A 250 -12.29 -20.00 23.37
N GLY A 251 -13.18 -20.93 22.97
CA GLY A 251 -13.10 -22.34 23.31
C GLY A 251 -11.90 -23.02 22.68
#